data_AF-A0A2V8DZT6-F1
#
_entry.id   AF-A0A2V8DZT6-F1
#
_cell.length_a   1.000
_cell.length_b   1.000
_cell.length_c   1.000
_cell.angle_alpha   90.00
_cell.angle_beta   90.00
_cell.angle_gamma   90.00
#
_symmetry.space_group_name_H-M   'P 1'
#
loop_
_entity.id
_entity.type
_entity.pdbx_description
1 polymer ?
#
loop_
_entity_poly.entity_id
_entity_poly.type
_entity_poly.pdbx_seq_one_letter_code
_entity_poly.pdbx_strand_id
1 'polypeptide(L)'
;MNERCITRSLPRLPDLYNNNYLIVQTPGYVVILMEMIHDARLIPLDGRPHIPPTIRQWHGDARGRWKGNTLIVDTTNFNEHTNFRGSAENLLLIERFTRVDADTIDYEFTIDDLTTFTRPWTAARSLSKLDGLLYEYACHEGNDGLADILSINRAVEKAEAAKKGVDVR
;
A
#
# COMPACT_ATOMS: atom_id res chain seq x y z
N MET A 1 -5.79 -3.89 -9.60
CA MET A 1 -4.49 -3.48 -9.02
C MET A 1 -3.93 -4.58 -8.13
N ASN A 2 -4.64 -5.00 -7.07
CA ASN A 2 -4.16 -6.01 -6.12
C ASN A 2 -4.00 -7.42 -6.70
N GLU A 3 -4.93 -7.89 -7.54
CA GLU A 3 -4.89 -9.23 -8.14
C GLU A 3 -3.78 -9.43 -9.18
N ARG A 4 -3.26 -8.33 -9.73
CA ARG A 4 -2.20 -8.33 -10.74
C ARG A 4 -0.83 -8.01 -10.14
N CYS A 5 -0.74 -7.90 -8.82
CA CYS A 5 0.50 -7.70 -8.09
C CYS A 5 1.32 -6.46 -8.51
N ILE A 6 0.67 -5.39 -9.00
CA ILE A 6 1.36 -4.21 -9.53
C ILE A 6 1.85 -3.29 -8.38
N THR A 7 0.96 -3.01 -7.43
CA THR A 7 1.17 -2.16 -6.24
C THR A 7 -0.06 -2.34 -5.33
N ARG A 8 -0.04 -1.82 -4.09
CA ARG A 8 -1.29 -1.62 -3.31
C ARG A 8 -1.58 -0.21 -2.81
N SER A 9 -1.29 0.80 -3.63
CA SER A 9 -1.65 2.21 -3.38
C SER A 9 -1.01 2.78 -2.11
N LEU A 10 -1.18 4.09 -1.91
CA LEU A 10 -0.85 4.80 -0.67
C LEU A 10 -2.09 5.57 -0.16
N PRO A 11 -2.12 5.95 1.13
CA PRO A 11 -1.29 5.41 2.20
C PRO A 11 -1.64 3.96 2.49
N ARG A 12 -0.70 3.25 3.11
CA ARG A 12 -0.85 1.81 3.29
C ARG A 12 -1.48 1.48 4.62
N LEU A 13 -2.72 1.02 4.55
CA LEU A 13 -3.46 0.48 5.68
C LEU A 13 -2.99 -0.96 5.96
N PRO A 14 -3.09 -1.42 7.21
CA PRO A 14 -2.76 -2.81 7.51
C PRO A 14 -3.79 -3.72 6.85
N ASP A 15 -3.32 -4.77 6.18
CA ASP A 15 -4.11 -5.90 5.69
C ASP A 15 -4.03 -7.08 6.69
N LEU A 16 -4.56 -8.24 6.34
CA LEU A 16 -4.51 -9.45 7.18
C LEU A 16 -3.08 -9.98 7.40
N TYR A 17 -2.12 -9.64 6.53
CA TYR A 17 -0.74 -10.12 6.58
C TYR A 17 0.21 -9.18 5.79
N ASN A 18 1.51 -9.35 5.97
CA ASN A 18 2.60 -8.65 5.27
C ASN A 18 2.58 -7.12 5.38
N ASN A 19 2.38 -6.63 6.60
CA ASN A 19 2.25 -5.21 6.92
C ASN A 19 3.57 -4.56 7.37
N ASN A 20 4.69 -5.26 7.23
CA ASN A 20 5.96 -4.78 7.75
C ASN A 20 6.58 -3.73 6.82
N TYR A 21 7.29 -2.78 7.45
CA TYR A 21 8.05 -1.75 6.77
C TYR A 21 9.52 -1.88 7.15
N LEU A 22 10.40 -1.74 6.16
CA LEU A 22 11.79 -1.41 6.39
C LEU A 22 12.01 0.06 6.01
N ILE A 23 12.27 0.89 7.02
CA ILE A 23 12.53 2.32 6.85
C ILE A 23 14.04 2.55 6.98
N VAL A 24 14.67 2.98 5.88
CA VAL A 24 16.10 3.24 5.81
C VAL A 24 16.31 4.72 5.50
N GLN A 25 17.25 5.35 6.20
CA GLN A 25 17.65 6.72 5.91
C GLN A 25 19.07 6.74 5.35
N THR A 26 19.26 7.47 4.25
CA THR A 26 20.55 7.76 3.65
C THR A 26 20.75 9.27 3.56
N PRO A 27 21.96 9.76 3.22
CA PRO A 27 22.11 11.17 2.87
C PRO A 27 21.13 11.56 1.75
N GLY A 28 20.29 12.56 2.01
CA GLY A 28 19.33 13.11 1.04
C GLY A 28 18.02 12.34 0.85
N TYR A 29 17.85 11.13 1.40
CA TYR A 29 16.65 10.32 1.19
C TYR A 29 16.21 9.55 2.44
N VAL A 30 14.90 9.34 2.55
CA VAL A 30 14.33 8.22 3.30
C VAL A 30 13.75 7.24 2.30
N VAL A 31 13.98 5.96 2.52
CA VAL A 31 13.42 4.88 1.72
C VAL A 31 12.51 4.06 2.62
N ILE A 32 11.26 3.88 2.20
CA ILE A 32 10.32 2.98 2.85
C ILE A 32 10.13 1.80 1.92
N LEU A 33 10.70 0.66 2.29
CA LEU A 33 10.44 -0.62 1.64
C LEU A 33 9.27 -1.30 2.34
N MET A 34 8.30 -1.72 1.55
CA MET A 34 7.10 -2.39 2.01
C MET A 34 7.19 -3.89 1.76
N GLU A 35 6.87 -4.72 2.75
CA GLU A 35 6.86 -6.19 2.56
C GLU A 35 5.93 -6.60 1.42
N MET A 36 4.66 -6.20 1.51
CA MET A 36 3.67 -6.55 0.50
C MET A 36 3.87 -5.76 -0.81
N ILE A 37 4.18 -6.48 -1.89
CA ILE A 37 4.50 -6.03 -3.26
C ILE A 37 5.93 -5.47 -3.42
N HIS A 38 6.73 -5.39 -2.35
CA HIS A 38 8.12 -4.87 -2.40
C HIS A 38 8.24 -3.45 -2.95
N ASP A 39 7.22 -2.63 -2.74
CA ASP A 39 7.25 -1.24 -3.15
C ASP A 39 8.37 -0.51 -2.38
N ALA A 40 9.37 -0.01 -3.10
CA ALA A 40 10.43 0.84 -2.56
C ALA A 40 10.08 2.31 -2.82
N ARG A 41 9.60 3.01 -1.79
CA ARG A 41 9.25 4.42 -1.89
C ARG A 41 10.43 5.30 -1.53
N LEU A 42 10.92 6.05 -2.51
CA LEU A 42 12.00 7.03 -2.35
C LEU A 42 11.41 8.39 -1.95
N ILE A 43 11.88 8.93 -0.83
CA ILE A 43 11.43 10.22 -0.28
C ILE A 43 12.65 11.16 -0.22
N PRO A 44 12.84 12.03 -1.24
CA PRO A 44 13.86 13.08 -1.20
C PRO A 44 13.68 14.03 -0.01
N LEU A 45 14.79 14.41 0.61
CA LEU A 45 14.86 15.32 1.76
C LEU A 45 15.52 16.67 1.46
N ASP A 46 15.89 16.93 0.21
CA ASP A 46 16.71 18.07 -0.19
C ASP A 46 15.91 19.33 -0.54
N GLY A 47 14.59 19.32 -0.29
CA GLY A 47 13.72 20.46 -0.52
C GLY A 47 13.47 20.78 -1.99
N ARG A 48 13.84 19.90 -2.93
CA ARG A 48 13.52 20.08 -4.34
C ARG A 48 12.00 20.12 -4.56
N PRO A 49 11.49 20.91 -5.52
CA PRO A 49 10.06 20.96 -5.79
C PRO A 49 9.53 19.62 -6.28
N HIS A 50 8.20 19.47 -6.23
CA HIS A 50 7.53 18.37 -6.91
C HIS A 50 7.77 18.41 -8.42
N ILE A 51 7.70 17.24 -9.05
CA ILE A 51 7.71 17.15 -10.51
C ILE A 51 6.47 17.84 -11.10
N PRO A 52 6.52 18.28 -12.37
CA PRO A 52 5.37 18.91 -13.02
C PRO A 52 4.09 18.07 -12.92
N PRO A 53 2.92 18.68 -12.72
CA PRO A 53 1.64 17.97 -12.51
C PRO A 53 1.17 17.15 -13.71
N THR A 54 1.83 17.26 -14.87
CA THR A 54 1.59 16.43 -16.05
C THR A 54 2.23 15.04 -15.95
N ILE A 55 3.20 14.85 -15.05
CA ILE A 55 3.85 13.56 -14.81
C ILE A 55 3.17 12.92 -13.60
N ARG A 56 2.55 11.76 -13.82
CA ARG A 56 1.78 11.01 -12.81
C ARG A 56 2.36 9.61 -12.58
N GLN A 57 2.33 9.14 -11.35
CA GLN A 57 2.96 7.89 -10.90
C GLN A 57 2.03 7.09 -9.99
N TRP A 58 2.20 5.77 -9.92
CA TRP A 58 1.38 4.87 -9.09
C TRP A 58 1.47 5.17 -7.59
N HIS A 59 2.65 5.59 -7.10
CA HIS A 59 2.86 5.98 -5.70
C HIS A 59 2.97 7.50 -5.52
N GLY A 60 2.63 8.26 -6.57
CA GLY A 60 2.83 9.70 -6.59
C GLY A 60 4.30 10.11 -6.49
N ASP A 61 4.50 11.42 -6.36
CA ASP A 61 5.79 12.07 -6.17
C ASP A 61 5.88 12.57 -4.73
N ALA A 62 6.79 12.01 -3.93
CA ALA A 62 6.90 12.30 -2.50
C ALA A 62 7.99 13.33 -2.19
N ARG A 63 7.77 14.20 -1.19
CA ARG A 63 8.79 15.11 -0.64
C ARG A 63 8.78 15.06 0.87
N GLY A 64 9.95 14.86 1.46
CA GLY A 64 10.13 14.75 2.91
C GLY A 64 10.81 15.97 3.50
N ARG A 65 10.42 16.32 4.73
CA ARG A 65 11.14 17.29 5.56
C ARG A 65 11.06 16.88 7.03
N TRP A 66 12.11 17.18 7.78
CA TRP A 66 12.13 16.96 9.22
C TRP A 66 11.61 18.19 9.97
N LYS A 67 10.79 17.95 10.99
CA LYS A 67 10.40 18.94 11.99
C LYS A 67 10.60 18.30 13.37
N GLY A 68 11.72 18.61 14.02
CA GLY A 68 12.12 17.91 15.25
C GLY A 68 12.35 16.43 14.96
N ASN A 69 11.68 15.55 15.71
CA ASN A 69 11.70 14.09 15.55
C ASN A 69 10.61 13.54 14.61
N THR A 70 9.87 14.41 13.91
CA THR A 70 8.85 14.02 12.93
C THR A 70 9.35 14.19 11.50
N LEU A 71 9.34 13.12 10.72
CA LEU A 71 9.41 13.19 9.26
C LEU A 71 8.02 13.50 8.72
N ILE A 72 7.88 14.62 8.03
CA ILE A 72 6.65 15.00 7.32
C ILE A 72 6.87 14.70 5.85
N VAL A 73 5.97 13.94 5.24
CA VAL A 73 6.02 13.57 3.83
C VAL A 73 4.74 14.04 3.16
N ASP A 74 4.85 14.92 2.18
CA ASP A 74 3.73 15.23 1.28
C ASP A 74 3.91 14.52 -0.05
N THR A 75 2.80 14.03 -0.62
CA THR A 75 2.80 13.26 -1.86
C THR A 75 1.62 13.65 -2.71
N THR A 76 1.93 13.94 -3.97
CA THR A 76 1.00 14.38 -5.01
C THR A 76 1.23 13.55 -6.26
N ASN A 77 0.68 13.97 -7.41
CA ASN A 77 1.00 13.39 -8.72
C ASN A 77 0.64 11.89 -8.83
N PHE A 78 -0.38 11.43 -8.11
CA PHE A 78 -0.93 10.09 -8.33
C PHE A 78 -1.55 9.99 -9.73
N ASN A 79 -1.50 8.80 -10.31
CA ASN A 79 -2.15 8.48 -11.58
C ASN A 79 -3.61 8.02 -11.37
N GLU A 80 -4.36 7.94 -12.46
CA GLU A 80 -5.76 7.51 -12.50
C GLU A 80 -5.99 6.05 -12.11
N HIS A 81 -4.92 5.26 -12.05
CA HIS A 81 -4.98 3.86 -11.63
C HIS A 81 -4.73 3.67 -10.13
N THR A 82 -4.31 4.73 -9.44
CA THR A 82 -4.27 4.78 -7.97
C THR A 82 -5.70 4.68 -7.46
N ASN A 83 -5.90 3.94 -6.37
CA ASN A 83 -7.23 3.82 -5.79
C ASN A 83 -7.13 3.69 -4.28
N PHE A 84 -7.16 4.84 -3.60
CA PHE A 84 -7.35 4.92 -2.18
C PHE A 84 -8.82 5.19 -1.86
N ARG A 85 -9.60 4.12 -1.72
CA ARG A 85 -11.04 4.17 -1.38
C ARG A 85 -11.85 5.10 -2.30
N GLY A 86 -11.55 5.07 -3.60
CA GLY A 86 -12.17 5.92 -4.63
C GLY A 86 -11.32 7.12 -5.03
N SER A 87 -10.34 7.53 -4.21
CA SER A 87 -9.45 8.65 -4.51
C SER A 87 -8.27 8.19 -5.38
N ALA A 88 -8.01 8.93 -6.45
CA ALA A 88 -7.02 8.62 -7.47
C ALA A 88 -6.10 9.83 -7.73
N GLU A 89 -6.16 10.44 -8.91
CA GLU A 89 -5.24 11.50 -9.34
C GLU A 89 -5.34 12.82 -8.56
N ASN A 90 -6.46 13.04 -7.87
CA ASN A 90 -6.71 14.23 -7.03
C ASN A 90 -6.24 14.04 -5.58
N LEU A 91 -5.69 12.86 -5.25
CA LEU A 91 -5.19 12.56 -3.91
C LEU A 91 -3.99 13.47 -3.57
N LEU A 92 -4.13 14.25 -2.50
CA LEU A 92 -3.02 14.81 -1.75
C LEU A 92 -2.89 14.01 -0.45
N LEU A 93 -1.73 13.39 -0.26
CA LEU A 93 -1.40 12.61 0.91
C LEU A 93 -0.34 13.35 1.74
N ILE A 94 -0.64 13.57 3.02
CA ILE A 94 0.32 14.12 3.98
C ILE A 94 0.51 13.10 5.09
N GLU A 95 1.73 12.59 5.23
CA GLU A 95 2.11 11.61 6.24
C GLU A 95 3.08 12.23 7.25
N ARG A 96 2.99 11.76 8.49
CA ARG A 96 3.85 12.17 9.60
C ARG A 96 4.33 10.91 10.31
N PHE A 97 5.64 10.70 10.30
CA PHE A 97 6.29 9.61 11.03
C PHE A 97 7.05 10.23 12.20
N THR A 98 6.53 10.07 13.41
CA THR A 98 7.13 10.63 14.63
C THR A 98 7.75 9.51 15.43
N ARG A 99 9.07 9.51 15.57
CA ARG A 99 9.74 8.56 16.46
C ARG A 99 9.53 9.00 17.91
N VAL A 100 8.67 8.30 18.65
CA VAL A 100 8.31 8.67 20.03
C VAL A 100 9.23 8.03 21.06
N ASP A 101 9.83 6.88 20.74
CA ASP A 101 10.86 6.24 21.56
C ASP A 101 11.81 5.37 20.70
N ALA A 102 12.56 4.47 21.34
CA ALA A 102 13.53 3.61 20.66
C ALA A 102 12.87 2.60 19.71
N ASP A 103 11.65 2.16 19.98
CA ASP A 103 11.01 1.03 19.32
C ASP A 103 9.63 1.38 18.72
N THR A 104 9.20 2.64 18.83
CA THR A 104 7.87 3.09 18.41
C THR A 104 7.92 4.31 17.49
N ILE A 105 7.17 4.24 16.39
CA ILE A 105 6.90 5.37 15.50
C ILE A 105 5.38 5.59 15.46
N ASP A 106 4.93 6.77 15.85
CA ASP A 106 3.56 7.19 15.59
C ASP A 106 3.44 7.65 14.13
N TYR A 107 2.60 6.94 13.38
CA TYR A 107 2.29 7.20 11.99
C TYR A 107 0.91 7.82 11.88
N GLU A 108 0.87 9.07 11.44
CA GLU A 108 -0.35 9.80 11.11
C GLU A 108 -0.37 10.07 9.60
N PHE A 109 -1.54 9.97 8.98
CA PHE A 109 -1.73 10.40 7.61
C PHE A 109 -3.03 11.18 7.45
N THR A 110 -2.99 12.16 6.55
CA THR A 110 -4.12 12.98 6.15
C THR A 110 -4.36 12.78 4.66
N ILE A 111 -5.64 12.61 4.33
CA ILE A 111 -6.14 12.46 2.98
C ILE A 111 -6.90 13.72 2.63
N ASP A 112 -6.49 14.38 1.54
CA ASP A 112 -7.16 15.54 0.98
C ASP A 112 -7.51 15.25 -0.48
N ASP A 113 -8.79 14.97 -0.71
CA ASP A 113 -9.40 14.85 -2.04
C ASP A 113 -10.91 15.12 -1.93
N LEU A 114 -11.31 16.34 -2.25
CA LEU A 114 -12.72 16.78 -2.22
C LEU A 114 -13.55 16.23 -3.39
N THR A 115 -12.94 15.59 -4.39
CA THR A 115 -13.66 14.92 -5.47
C THR A 115 -14.22 13.57 -5.01
N THR A 116 -13.61 12.99 -3.98
CA THR A 116 -14.01 11.69 -3.40
C THR A 116 -14.64 11.84 -2.02
N PHE A 117 -14.07 12.67 -1.14
CA PHE A 117 -14.48 12.83 0.25
C PHE A 117 -15.15 14.17 0.50
N THR A 118 -16.05 14.24 1.49
CA THR A 118 -16.75 15.49 1.83
C THR A 118 -15.88 16.53 2.53
N ARG A 119 -14.75 16.10 3.11
CA ARG A 119 -13.73 16.94 3.74
C ARG A 119 -12.42 16.17 3.88
N PRO A 120 -11.27 16.85 4.03
CA PRO A 120 -10.03 16.20 4.41
C PRO A 120 -10.18 15.51 5.76
N TRP A 121 -9.51 14.38 5.92
CA TRP A 121 -9.57 13.60 7.16
C TRP A 121 -8.22 12.98 7.49
N THR A 122 -8.02 12.71 8.78
CA THR A 122 -6.76 12.22 9.34
C THR A 122 -7.01 10.92 10.10
N ALA A 123 -6.07 9.98 10.00
CA ALA A 123 -6.03 8.79 10.83
C ALA A 123 -4.60 8.54 11.32
N ALA A 124 -4.49 7.84 12.45
CA ALA A 124 -3.21 7.54 13.05
C ALA A 124 -3.15 6.09 13.54
N ARG A 125 -1.95 5.54 13.57
CA ARG A 125 -1.62 4.26 14.20
C ARG A 125 -0.17 4.28 14.68
N SER A 126 0.13 3.45 15.66
CA SER A 126 1.51 3.26 16.10
C SER A 126 2.15 2.10 15.34
N LEU A 127 3.42 2.27 14.97
CA LEU A 127 4.26 1.25 14.35
C LEU A 127 5.28 0.80 15.40
N SER A 128 5.27 -0.48 15.73
CA SER A 128 6.24 -1.09 16.62
C SER A 128 7.37 -1.69 15.82
N LYS A 129 8.60 -1.55 16.33
CA LYS A 129 9.78 -2.19 15.78
C LYS A 129 9.64 -3.70 15.88
N LEU A 130 10.02 -4.39 14.81
CA LEU A 130 10.15 -5.84 14.75
C LEU A 130 11.63 -6.20 14.73
N ASP A 131 12.03 -7.14 15.59
CA ASP A 131 13.36 -7.76 15.50
C ASP A 131 13.27 -8.92 14.49
N GLY A 132 13.70 -8.67 13.26
CA GLY A 132 13.63 -9.65 12.18
C GLY A 132 14.00 -9.08 10.81
N LEU A 133 14.10 -9.96 9.82
CA LEU A 133 14.29 -9.58 8.43
C LEU A 133 12.94 -9.39 7.74
N LEU A 134 12.91 -8.48 6.77
CA LEU A 134 11.82 -8.42 5.81
C LEU A 134 12.02 -9.56 4.80
N TYR A 135 11.03 -10.44 4.66
CA TYR A 135 11.09 -11.56 3.73
C TYR A 135 10.46 -11.21 2.38
N GLU A 136 10.74 -12.06 1.39
CA GLU A 136 10.20 -11.91 0.05
C GLU A 136 8.68 -12.20 0.02
N TYR A 137 7.95 -11.32 -0.65
CA TYR A 137 6.55 -11.42 -1.03
C TYR A 137 6.38 -11.82 -2.52
N ALA A 138 6.24 -13.11 -2.77
CA ALA A 138 6.05 -13.66 -4.12
C ALA A 138 4.57 -13.72 -4.53
N CYS A 139 3.97 -12.56 -4.84
CA CYS A 139 2.53 -12.45 -5.17
C CYS A 139 2.06 -13.29 -6.37
N HIS A 140 2.95 -13.52 -7.35
CA HIS A 140 2.63 -14.30 -8.55
C HIS A 140 2.84 -15.80 -8.37
N GLU A 141 3.55 -16.24 -7.33
CA GLU A 141 3.88 -17.63 -7.10
C GLU A 141 2.83 -18.29 -6.20
N GLY A 142 2.22 -19.38 -6.66
CA GLY A 142 1.22 -20.13 -5.89
C GLY A 142 -0.15 -19.46 -5.76
N ASN A 143 -0.49 -18.50 -6.64
CA ASN A 143 -1.84 -17.91 -6.69
C ASN A 143 -2.85 -18.83 -7.43
N ASP A 144 -2.95 -20.08 -7.00
CA ASP A 144 -3.84 -21.11 -7.57
C ASP A 144 -5.23 -21.11 -6.95
N GLY A 145 -5.48 -20.24 -5.96
CA GLY A 145 -6.71 -20.25 -5.16
C GLY A 145 -7.99 -20.19 -6.00
N LEU A 146 -8.04 -19.39 -7.07
CA LEU A 146 -9.22 -19.36 -7.95
C LEU A 146 -9.38 -20.67 -8.74
N ALA A 147 -8.29 -21.23 -9.25
CA ALA A 147 -8.33 -22.51 -9.97
C ALA A 147 -8.78 -23.64 -9.04
N ASP A 148 -8.26 -23.67 -7.82
CA ASP A 148 -8.61 -24.64 -6.79
C ASP A 148 -10.08 -24.52 -6.39
N ILE A 149 -10.57 -23.31 -6.09
CA ILE A 149 -11.98 -23.06 -5.76
C ILE A 149 -12.91 -23.56 -6.88
N LEU A 150 -12.58 -23.25 -8.14
CA LEU A 150 -13.40 -23.68 -9.29
C LEU A 150 -13.35 -25.19 -9.48
N SER A 151 -12.18 -25.82 -9.29
CA SER A 151 -12.04 -27.28 -9.40
C SER A 151 -12.84 -28.01 -8.32
N ILE A 152 -12.83 -27.51 -7.07
CA ILE A 152 -13.59 -28.06 -5.95
C ILE A 152 -15.09 -27.94 -6.22
N ASN A 153 -15.57 -26.77 -6.64
CA ASN A 153 -16.99 -26.58 -6.95
C ASN A 153 -17.48 -27.53 -8.05
N ARG A 154 -16.70 -27.70 -9.13
CA ARG A 154 -17.01 -28.67 -10.19
C ARG A 154 -17.07 -30.11 -9.68
N ALA A 155 -16.19 -30.48 -8.74
CA ALA A 155 -16.23 -31.80 -8.13
C ALA A 155 -17.50 -32.00 -7.28
N VAL A 156 -17.92 -30.96 -6.54
CA VAL A 156 -19.18 -30.96 -5.78
C VAL A 156 -20.39 -31.11 -6.71
N GLU A 157 -20.47 -30.31 -7.78
CA GLU A 157 -21.55 -30.39 -8.78
C GLU A 157 -21.67 -31.79 -9.39
N LYS A 158 -20.55 -32.39 -9.80
CA LYS A 158 -20.53 -33.76 -10.33
C LYS A 158 -20.99 -34.78 -9.30
N ALA A 159 -20.55 -34.67 -8.05
CA ALA A 159 -20.97 -35.58 -6.99
C ALA A 159 -22.47 -35.47 -6.68
N GLU A 160 -23.04 -34.26 -6.71
CA GLU A 160 -24.48 -34.06 -6.53
C GLU A 160 -25.30 -34.59 -7.70
N ALA A 161 -24.84 -34.39 -8.93
CA ALA A 161 -25.56 -34.87 -10.10
C ALA A 161 -25.52 -36.39 -10.24
N ALA A 162 -24.39 -37.02 -9.89
CA ALA A 162 -24.28 -38.47 -9.76
C ALA A 162 -25.29 -39.04 -8.74
N LYS A 163 -25.51 -38.34 -7.61
CA LYS A 163 -26.56 -38.71 -6.63
C LYS A 163 -27.98 -38.54 -7.18
N LYS A 164 -28.19 -37.59 -8.09
CA LYS A 164 -29.50 -37.30 -8.72
C LYS A 164 -29.76 -38.10 -10.00
N GLY A 165 -28.81 -38.93 -10.46
CA GLY A 165 -28.92 -39.68 -11.72
C GLY A 165 -28.88 -38.79 -12.97
N VAL A 166 -28.33 -37.59 -12.86
CA VAL A 166 -28.21 -36.62 -13.95
C VAL A 166 -26.77 -36.61 -14.46
N ASP A 167 -26.57 -36.80 -15.77
CA ASP A 167 -25.25 -36.71 -16.40
C ASP A 167 -24.86 -35.23 -16.59
N VAL A 168 -23.68 -34.85 -16.09
CA VAL A 168 -23.14 -33.48 -16.18
C VAL A 168 -21.89 -33.52 -17.04
N ARG A 169 -22.03 -33.04 -18.28
CA ARG A 169 -20.93 -32.84 -19.23
C ARG A 169 -20.08 -31.63 -18.84
#